data_AF-A0A1H2RKC7-F1
#
_entry.id   AF-A0A1H2RKC7-F1
#
_cell.length_a   1.000
_cell.length_b   1.000
_cell.length_c   1.000
_cell.angle_alpha   90.00
_cell.angle_beta   90.00
_cell.angle_gamma   90.00
#
_symmetry.space_group_name_H-M   'P 1'
#
loop_
_entity.id
_entity.type
_entity.pdbx_description
1 polymer ?
#
loop_
_entity_poly.entity_id
_entity_poly.type
_entity_poly.pdbx_seq_one_letter_code
_entity_poly.pdbx_strand_id
1 'polypeptide(L)'
;MSIFNYSAQPLHRTMENFDKESKYLRAKERVGELKKFYGNLTSYVLVISGLAAINYYSNQFDYMWFLWAAFGWGIGLFFHALRTFDLIPFFGKQWENRKIREFMDEDESNNKWK
;
A
#
# COMPACT_ATOMS: atom_id res chain seq x y z
N MET A 1 46.03 -24.03 27.28
CA MET A 1 45.70 -22.59 27.34
C MET A 1 44.69 -22.31 26.23
N SER A 2 43.44 -22.02 26.63
CA SER A 2 42.38 -21.36 25.84
C SER A 2 42.14 -21.79 24.38
N ILE A 3 41.25 -22.77 24.20
CA ILE A 3 40.47 -22.95 22.97
C ILE A 3 39.44 -21.82 22.94
N PHE A 4 39.71 -20.77 22.16
CA PHE A 4 38.81 -19.63 22.03
C PHE A 4 37.60 -20.02 21.16
N ASN A 5 36.43 -19.80 21.73
CA ASN A 5 35.11 -20.14 21.22
C ASN A 5 34.68 -19.12 20.13
N TYR A 6 34.56 -19.55 18.87
CA TYR A 6 34.22 -18.67 17.73
C TYR A 6 32.87 -19.01 17.04
N SER A 7 32.03 -19.86 17.62
CA SER A 7 30.83 -20.38 16.94
C SER A 7 29.55 -19.53 17.05
N ALA A 8 29.59 -18.36 17.69
CA ALA A 8 28.38 -17.57 17.99
C ALA A 8 28.02 -16.46 16.97
N GLN A 9 28.75 -16.30 15.86
CA GLN A 9 28.61 -15.10 14.98
C GLN A 9 27.86 -15.24 13.63
N PRO A 10 27.50 -16.42 13.08
CA PRO A 10 26.82 -16.45 11.77
C PRO A 10 25.32 -16.13 11.83
N LEU A 11 24.64 -16.40 12.96
CA LEU A 11 23.18 -16.32 13.03
C LEU A 11 22.65 -14.88 13.28
N HIS A 12 23.38 -14.06 14.02
CA HIS A 12 22.98 -12.67 14.29
C HIS A 12 23.05 -11.81 13.02
N ARG A 13 24.06 -12.04 12.17
CA ARG A 13 24.27 -11.25 10.95
C ARG A 13 23.23 -11.56 9.87
N THR A 14 22.78 -12.81 9.74
CA THR A 14 21.72 -13.18 8.78
C THR A 14 20.39 -12.58 9.21
N MET A 15 19.98 -12.72 10.48
CA MET A 15 18.74 -12.14 10.99
C MET A 15 18.66 -10.61 10.83
N GLU A 16 19.77 -9.90 11.06
CA GLU A 16 19.81 -8.43 10.86
C GLU A 16 19.61 -8.03 9.38
N ASN A 17 20.17 -8.81 8.44
CA ASN A 17 20.00 -8.54 7.01
C ASN A 17 18.57 -8.85 6.54
N PHE A 18 17.97 -9.96 6.97
CA PHE A 18 16.56 -10.29 6.67
C PHE A 18 15.59 -9.24 7.23
N ASP A 19 15.83 -8.74 8.45
CA ASP A 19 15.00 -7.71 9.06
C ASP A 19 15.11 -6.35 8.31
N LYS A 20 16.32 -5.99 7.86
CA LYS A 20 16.53 -4.79 7.04
C LYS A 20 15.91 -4.91 5.65
N GLU A 21 16.06 -6.04 4.99
CA GLU A 21 15.53 -6.28 3.64
C GLU A 21 14.00 -6.31 3.62
N SER A 22 13.39 -6.97 4.62
CA SER A 22 11.93 -6.99 4.79
C SER A 22 11.34 -5.60 5.08
N LYS A 23 12.03 -4.78 5.90
CA LYS A 23 11.65 -3.38 6.13
C LYS A 23 11.75 -2.55 4.85
N TYR A 24 12.78 -2.78 4.04
CA TYR A 24 13.00 -2.06 2.79
C TYR A 24 11.95 -2.42 1.71
N LEU A 25 11.64 -3.71 1.57
CA LEU A 25 10.59 -4.21 0.68
C LEU A 25 9.22 -3.61 1.04
N ARG A 26 8.88 -3.60 2.33
CA ARG A 26 7.66 -2.96 2.83
C ARG A 26 7.61 -1.48 2.51
N ALA A 27 8.71 -0.74 2.69
CA ALA A 27 8.74 0.67 2.36
C ALA A 27 8.54 0.90 0.84
N LYS A 28 9.15 0.05 0.00
CA LYS A 28 9.06 0.14 -1.46
C LYS A 28 7.65 -0.13 -1.99
N GLU A 29 6.97 -1.14 -1.46
CA GLU A 29 5.56 -1.43 -1.80
C GLU A 29 4.65 -0.25 -1.46
N ARG A 30 4.85 0.36 -0.27
CA ARG A 30 4.06 1.51 0.17
C ARG A 30 4.19 2.68 -0.78
N VAL A 31 5.41 2.98 -1.22
CA VAL A 31 5.66 4.04 -2.19
C VAL A 31 5.03 3.69 -3.56
N GLY A 32 5.07 2.43 -3.96
CA GLY A 32 4.45 1.95 -5.21
C GLY A 32 2.94 2.13 -5.24
N GLU A 33 2.25 1.76 -4.17
CA GLU A 33 0.80 1.96 -4.04
C GLU A 33 0.43 3.44 -3.96
N LEU A 34 1.19 4.23 -3.20
CA LEU A 34 1.01 5.68 -3.15
C LEU A 34 1.11 6.29 -4.55
N LYS A 35 2.12 5.89 -5.32
CA LYS A 35 2.35 6.43 -6.66
C LYS A 35 1.19 6.12 -7.61
N LYS A 36 0.63 4.91 -7.54
CA LYS A 36 -0.58 4.55 -8.30
C LYS A 36 -1.81 5.36 -7.87
N PHE A 37 -2.01 5.53 -6.56
CA PHE A 37 -3.10 6.34 -6.03
C PHE A 37 -2.99 7.81 -6.48
N TYR A 38 -1.81 8.42 -6.36
CA TYR A 38 -1.57 9.79 -6.81
C TYR A 38 -1.83 9.98 -8.30
N GLY A 39 -1.51 8.98 -9.14
CA GLY A 39 -1.86 9.01 -10.55
C GLY A 39 -3.39 9.09 -10.77
N ASN A 40 -4.15 8.26 -10.06
CA ASN A 40 -5.61 8.27 -10.18
C ASN A 40 -6.24 9.54 -9.59
N LEU A 41 -5.74 10.03 -8.45
CA LEU A 41 -6.17 11.28 -7.83
C LEU A 41 -5.89 12.48 -8.73
N THR A 42 -4.72 12.54 -9.35
CA THR A 42 -4.35 13.63 -10.29
C THR A 42 -5.29 13.62 -11.50
N SER A 43 -5.57 12.43 -12.07
CA SER A 43 -6.54 12.28 -13.15
C SER A 43 -7.93 12.75 -12.73
N TYR A 44 -8.39 12.35 -11.54
CA TYR A 44 -9.67 12.80 -10.98
C TYR A 44 -9.75 14.33 -10.87
N VAL A 45 -8.74 14.98 -10.29
CA VAL A 45 -8.70 16.44 -10.14
C VAL A 45 -8.73 17.12 -11.51
N LEU A 46 -7.98 16.63 -12.50
CA LEU A 46 -7.98 17.18 -13.86
C LEU A 46 -9.36 17.04 -14.53
N VAL A 47 -9.99 15.86 -14.41
CA VAL A 47 -11.31 15.60 -14.98
C VAL A 47 -12.37 16.50 -14.33
N ILE A 48 -12.42 16.56 -12.99
CA ILE A 48 -13.38 17.41 -12.28
C ILE A 48 -13.16 18.89 -12.59
N SER A 49 -11.90 19.34 -12.68
CA SER A 49 -11.58 20.73 -13.06
C SER A 49 -12.05 21.05 -14.48
N GLY A 50 -11.85 20.11 -15.43
CA GLY A 50 -12.37 20.25 -16.79
C GLY A 50 -13.89 20.29 -16.87
N LEU A 51 -14.58 19.41 -16.12
CA LEU A 51 -16.04 19.45 -16.03
C LEU A 51 -16.55 20.75 -15.38
N ALA A 52 -15.87 21.25 -14.34
CA ALA A 52 -16.22 22.52 -13.71
C ALA A 52 -16.06 23.70 -14.69
N ALA A 53 -15.00 23.71 -15.50
CA ALA A 53 -14.80 24.72 -16.54
C ALA A 53 -15.89 24.66 -17.64
N ILE A 54 -16.29 23.46 -18.06
CA ILE A 54 -17.41 23.27 -19.01
C ILE A 54 -18.73 23.73 -18.39
N ASN A 55 -18.96 23.41 -17.11
CA ASN A 55 -20.18 23.83 -16.40
C ASN A 55 -20.27 25.35 -16.30
N TYR A 56 -19.15 26.01 -16.01
CA TYR A 56 -19.04 27.47 -15.99
C TYR A 56 -19.37 28.10 -17.34
N TYR A 57 -18.79 27.57 -18.43
CA TYR A 57 -19.03 28.07 -19.78
C TYR A 57 -20.44 27.78 -20.31
N SER A 58 -21.02 26.65 -19.93
CA SER A 58 -22.28 26.17 -20.52
C SER A 58 -23.52 26.78 -19.88
N ASN A 59 -23.54 26.99 -18.55
CA ASN A 59 -24.78 27.34 -17.84
C ASN A 59 -24.58 28.28 -16.63
N GLN A 60 -23.42 28.94 -16.47
CA GLN A 60 -23.15 29.81 -15.31
C GLN A 60 -23.50 29.18 -13.94
N PHE A 61 -23.26 27.87 -13.76
CA PHE A 61 -23.59 27.10 -12.55
C PHE A 61 -25.07 26.81 -12.24
N ASP A 62 -26.00 27.05 -13.17
CA ASP A 62 -27.44 26.83 -12.91
C ASP A 62 -27.78 25.33 -12.68
N TYR A 63 -26.98 24.43 -13.25
CA TYR A 63 -27.11 22.99 -13.00
C TYR A 63 -25.74 22.31 -12.81
N MET A 64 -25.35 22.09 -11.56
CA MET A 64 -24.05 21.55 -11.14
C MET A 64 -23.96 20.02 -11.35
N TRP A 65 -24.28 19.52 -12.54
CA TRP A 65 -24.30 18.09 -12.85
C TRP A 65 -22.95 17.39 -12.64
N PHE A 66 -21.84 18.14 -12.74
CA PHE A 66 -20.51 17.62 -12.50
C PHE A 66 -20.34 17.09 -11.07
N LEU A 67 -21.13 17.56 -10.10
CA LEU A 67 -21.13 17.04 -8.74
C LEU A 67 -21.57 15.59 -8.69
N TRP A 68 -22.53 15.17 -9.52
CA TRP A 68 -22.95 13.77 -9.59
C TRP A 68 -21.83 12.87 -10.13
N ALA A 69 -21.11 13.34 -11.15
CA ALA A 69 -19.91 12.65 -11.65
C ALA A 69 -18.80 12.62 -10.59
N ALA A 70 -18.57 13.75 -9.90
CA ALA A 70 -17.58 13.89 -8.83
C ALA A 70 -17.89 12.99 -7.64
N PHE A 71 -19.16 12.86 -7.23
CA PHE A 71 -19.58 12.01 -6.13
C PHE A 71 -19.47 10.53 -6.48
N GLY A 72 -19.99 10.11 -7.65
CA GLY A 72 -19.94 8.71 -8.05
C GLY A 72 -18.50 8.20 -8.19
N TRP A 73 -17.63 9.00 -8.82
CA TRP A 73 -16.23 8.63 -9.00
C TRP A 73 -15.38 8.89 -7.74
N GLY A 74 -15.74 9.92 -6.96
CA GLY A 74 -15.06 10.29 -5.72
C GLY A 74 -15.24 9.26 -4.61
N ILE A 75 -16.39 8.58 -4.52
CA ILE A 75 -16.60 7.49 -3.56
C ILE A 75 -15.65 6.32 -3.83
N GLY A 76 -15.48 5.91 -5.09
CA GLY A 76 -14.53 4.87 -5.47
C GLY A 76 -13.08 5.27 -5.15
N LEU A 77 -12.73 6.54 -5.40
CA LEU A 77 -11.42 7.08 -5.07
C LEU A 77 -11.18 7.14 -3.55
N PHE A 78 -12.20 7.50 -2.77
CA PHE A 78 -12.16 7.56 -1.31
C PHE A 78 -11.95 6.16 -0.70
N PHE A 79 -12.65 5.14 -1.18
CA PHE A 79 -12.41 3.76 -0.76
C PHE A 79 -11.00 3.28 -1.11
N HIS A 80 -10.49 3.66 -2.29
CA HIS A 80 -9.11 3.35 -2.68
C HIS A 80 -8.10 4.06 -1.76
N ALA A 81 -8.35 5.33 -1.45
CA ALA A 81 -7.53 6.13 -0.52
C ALA A 81 -7.49 5.50 0.87
N LEU A 82 -8.64 5.11 1.43
CA LEU A 82 -8.73 4.47 2.73
C LEU A 82 -7.89 3.19 2.79
N ARG A 83 -7.89 2.39 1.71
CA ARG A 83 -7.06 1.19 1.58
C ARG A 83 -5.58 1.53 1.47
N THR A 84 -5.20 2.46 0.60
CA THR A 84 -3.80 2.84 0.36
C THR A 84 -3.15 3.52 1.58
N PHE A 85 -3.88 4.38 2.28
CA PHE A 85 -3.38 5.06 3.47
C PHE A 85 -3.48 4.22 4.74
N ASP A 86 -4.04 3.00 4.69
CA ASP A 86 -4.19 2.12 5.86
C ASP A 86 -4.94 2.84 7.01
N LEU A 87 -5.84 3.77 6.66
CA LEU A 87 -6.53 4.64 7.62
C LEU A 87 -7.48 3.87 8.54
N ILE A 88 -7.79 2.62 8.21
CA ILE A 88 -8.49 1.69 9.09
C ILE A 88 -7.43 0.78 9.74
N PRO A 89 -6.91 1.13 10.94
CA PRO A 89 -5.89 0.34 11.62
C PRO A 89 -6.36 -1.09 11.97
N PHE A 90 -7.65 -1.38 11.84
CA PHE A 90 -8.25 -2.66 12.24
C PHE A 90 -8.25 -3.75 11.14
N PHE A 91 -8.19 -3.40 9.85
CA PHE A 91 -8.56 -4.37 8.79
C PHE A 91 -7.47 -4.71 7.75
N GLY A 92 -6.49 -3.85 7.50
CA GLY A 92 -5.55 -4.07 6.40
C GLY A 92 -4.31 -4.87 6.79
N LYS A 93 -3.48 -4.28 7.64
CA LYS A 93 -2.06 -4.63 7.67
C LYS A 93 -1.64 -5.75 8.64
N GLN A 94 -2.32 -5.87 9.76
CA GLN A 94 -2.03 -6.89 10.78
C GLN A 94 -2.51 -8.26 10.33
N TRP A 95 -3.68 -8.32 9.69
CA TRP A 95 -4.24 -9.57 9.17
C TRP A 95 -3.47 -10.07 7.94
N GLU A 96 -3.15 -9.20 6.99
CA GLU A 96 -2.38 -9.57 5.79
C GLU A 96 -0.97 -10.05 6.14
N ASN A 97 -0.25 -9.35 7.04
CA ASN A 97 1.05 -9.81 7.51
C ASN A 97 0.97 -11.11 8.31
N ARG A 98 -0.15 -11.39 9.02
CA ARG A 98 -0.32 -12.69 9.68
C ARG A 98 -0.49 -13.80 8.66
N LYS A 99 -1.32 -13.61 7.63
CA LYS A 99 -1.55 -14.63 6.58
C LYS A 99 -0.32 -14.89 5.73
N ILE A 100 0.42 -13.86 5.32
CA ILE A 100 1.66 -14.03 4.55
C ILE A 100 2.71 -14.80 5.37
N ARG A 101 2.81 -14.51 6.67
CA ARG A 101 3.75 -15.20 7.56
C ARG A 101 3.35 -16.66 7.80
N GLU A 102 2.05 -16.94 7.88
CA GLU A 102 1.52 -18.32 7.90
C GLU A 102 1.89 -19.09 6.62
N PHE A 103 1.72 -18.49 5.44
CA PHE A 103 2.08 -19.15 4.17
C PHE A 103 3.59 -19.40 4.04
N MET A 104 4.44 -18.47 4.47
CA MET A 104 5.90 -18.66 4.43
C MET A 104 6.39 -19.74 5.42
N ASP A 105 5.80 -19.82 6.62
CA ASP A 105 6.12 -20.86 7.60
C ASP A 105 5.65 -22.26 7.12
N GLU A 106 4.51 -22.35 6.41
CA GLU A 106 4.04 -23.61 5.83
C GLU A 106 4.95 -24.14 4.70
N ASP A 107 5.48 -23.25 3.85
CA ASP A 107 6.40 -23.63 2.77
C ASP A 107 7.79 -24.07 3.29
N GLU A 108 8.28 -23.46 4.36
CA GLU A 108 9.56 -23.85 4.99
C GLU A 108 9.43 -25.18 5.76
N SER A 109 8.27 -25.41 6.40
CA SER A 109 7.90 -26.69 7.01
C SER A 109 7.90 -27.83 6.00
N ASN A 110 7.24 -27.65 4.85
CA ASN A 110 7.03 -28.72 3.86
C ASN A 110 8.32 -29.10 3.10
N ASN A 111 9.24 -28.15 2.88
CA ASN A 111 10.55 -28.43 2.28
C ASN A 111 11.53 -29.14 3.21
N LYS A 112 11.30 -29.14 4.52
CA LYS A 112 12.18 -29.80 5.50
C LYS A 112 11.95 -31.31 5.61
N TRP A 113 10.83 -31.81 5.09
CA TRP A 113 10.43 -33.21 5.14
C TRP A 113 10.54 -33.94 3.77
N LYS A 114 11.05 -33.26 2.75
CA LYS A 114 11.51 -33.87 1.48
C LYS A 114 13.03 -34.01 1.48
#